data_AF-A0A9C7UJF1-F1
#
_entry.id   AF-A0A9C7UJF1-F1
#
_cell.length_a   1.000
_cell.length_b   1.000
_cell.length_c   1.000
_cell.angle_alpha   90.00
_cell.angle_beta   90.00
_cell.angle_gamma   90.00
#
_symmetry.space_group_name_H-M   'P 1'
#
loop_
_entity.id
_entity.type
_entity.pdbx_description
1 polymer ?
#
loop_
_entity_poly.entity_id
_entity_poly.type
_entity_poly.pdbx_seq_one_letter_code
_entity_poly.pdbx_strand_id
1 'polypeptide(L)'
;MSGLWCCNLGYSQDRIKQAVAEQLAELPFYNNFFRCSNQPAAELAARLSQVTPERFQHVFFTNSGSEANDTRSSWCTATLICWVSRKRN
;
A
#
# COMPACT_ATOMS: atom_id res chain seq x y z
N MET A 1 -25.97 2.71 -0.52
CA MET A 1 -24.81 2.21 -1.31
C MET A 1 -23.45 2.68 -0.78
N SER A 2 -23.26 2.98 0.52
CA SER A 2 -21.92 3.17 1.12
C SER A 2 -20.94 4.02 0.27
N GLY A 3 -21.43 5.14 -0.29
CA GLY A 3 -20.77 5.89 -1.36
C GLY A 3 -20.75 5.11 -2.69
N LEU A 4 -19.57 4.61 -3.05
CA LEU A 4 -19.29 3.74 -4.20
C LEU A 4 -18.58 2.47 -3.73
N TRP A 5 -19.14 1.78 -2.73
CA TRP A 5 -18.53 0.60 -2.08
C TRP A 5 -17.21 0.88 -1.33
N CYS A 6 -16.96 2.14 -0.95
CA CYS A 6 -15.72 2.53 -0.26
C CYS A 6 -15.92 2.86 1.23
N CYS A 7 -17.14 3.18 1.67
CA CYS A 7 -17.39 3.66 3.04
C CYS A 7 -17.71 2.51 4.04
N ASN A 8 -16.88 1.46 4.11
CA ASN A 8 -17.17 0.26 4.91
C ASN A 8 -17.35 0.53 6.42
N LEU A 9 -16.78 1.61 6.94
CA LEU A 9 -16.87 2.01 8.35
C LEU A 9 -17.95 3.06 8.63
N GLY A 10 -18.78 3.40 7.64
CA GLY A 10 -19.75 4.50 7.74
C GLY A 10 -19.12 5.89 7.56
N TYR A 11 -19.92 6.93 7.77
CA TYR A 11 -19.52 8.33 7.54
C TYR A 11 -19.00 9.00 8.82
N SER A 12 -18.11 9.98 8.65
CA SER A 12 -17.70 10.92 9.70
C SER A 12 -17.06 10.32 10.96
N GLN A 13 -16.22 9.29 10.82
CA GLN A 13 -15.52 8.66 11.94
C GLN A 13 -14.46 9.57 12.57
N ASP A 14 -14.67 10.01 13.82
CA ASP A 14 -13.76 10.94 14.51
C ASP A 14 -12.37 10.35 14.76
N ARG A 15 -12.29 9.04 15.01
CA ARG A 15 -11.01 8.32 15.14
C ARG A 15 -10.14 8.45 13.89
N ILE A 16 -10.75 8.42 12.70
CA ILE A 16 -10.01 8.55 11.43
C ILE A 16 -9.57 10.01 11.25
N LYS A 17 -10.44 10.97 11.56
CA LYS A 17 -10.11 12.40 11.47
C LYS A 17 -8.91 12.74 12.36
N GLN A 18 -8.90 12.23 13.59
CA GLN A 18 -7.80 12.46 14.53
C GLN A 18 -6.49 11.85 14.05
N ALA A 19 -6.51 10.58 13.61
CA ALA A 19 -5.31 9.91 13.11
C ALA A 19 -4.71 10.62 11.88
N VAL A 20 -5.56 11.13 10.98
CA VAL A 20 -5.12 11.92 9.82
C VAL A 20 -4.51 13.25 10.27
N ALA A 21 -5.12 13.94 11.23
CA ALA A 21 -4.61 15.21 11.73
C ALA A 21 -3.25 15.06 12.42
N GLU A 22 -3.06 14.00 13.22
CA GLU A 22 -1.79 13.68 13.87
C GLU A 22 -0.69 13.41 12.83
N GLN A 23 -0.96 12.59 11.81
CA GLN A 23 0.01 12.31 10.76
C GLN A 23 0.38 13.55 9.95
N LEU A 24 -0.58 14.43 9.66
CA LEU A 24 -0.34 15.69 8.95
C LEU A 24 0.52 16.66 9.77
N ALA A 25 0.39 16.64 11.10
CA ALA A 25 1.19 17.47 12.00
C ALA A 25 2.64 16.96 12.13
N GLU A 26 2.86 15.64 12.08
CA GLU A 26 4.19 15.05 12.20
C GLU A 26 4.96 15.05 10.87
N LEU A 27 4.39 14.43 9.83
CA LEU A 27 5.01 14.33 8.50
C LEU A 27 3.92 14.22 7.43
N PRO A 28 3.55 15.34 6.78
CA PRO A 28 2.45 15.36 5.83
C PRO A 28 2.77 14.59 4.53
N PHE A 29 4.03 14.62 4.09
CA PHE A 29 4.46 13.90 2.90
C PHE A 29 5.98 13.69 2.88
N TYR A 30 6.38 12.49 2.50
CA TYR A 30 7.74 12.19 2.08
C TYR A 30 7.71 11.08 1.04
N ASN A 31 8.61 11.13 0.06
CA ASN A 31 8.65 10.13 -1.00
C ASN A 31 9.16 8.77 -0.48
N ASN A 32 8.54 7.68 -0.94
CA ASN A 32 8.96 6.31 -0.61
C ASN A 32 9.98 5.74 -1.64
N PHE A 33 10.68 6.62 -2.37
CA PHE A 33 11.74 6.22 -3.30
C PHE A 33 13.09 6.12 -2.56
N PHE A 34 14.05 5.38 -3.13
CA PHE A 34 15.41 5.22 -2.58
C PHE A 34 15.50 4.54 -1.21
N ARG A 35 14.64 3.53 -0.95
CA ARG A 35 14.55 2.80 0.33
C ARG A 35 14.13 3.68 1.53
N CYS A 36 13.65 4.89 1.28
CA CYS A 36 12.97 5.67 2.30
C CYS A 36 11.55 5.12 2.49
N SER A 37 11.09 5.07 3.73
CA SER A 37 9.73 4.71 4.07
C SER A 37 9.25 5.57 5.24
N ASN A 38 7.95 5.63 5.45
CA ASN A 38 7.35 6.23 6.63
C ASN A 38 6.86 5.12 7.58
N GLN A 39 6.88 5.39 8.88
CA GLN A 39 6.41 4.46 9.89
C GLN A 39 4.99 3.91 9.61
N PRO A 40 3.97 4.73 9.29
CA PRO A 40 2.62 4.22 9.08
C PRO A 40 2.50 3.29 7.86
N ALA A 41 3.24 3.51 6.77
CA ALA A 41 3.20 2.61 5.61
C ALA A 41 3.84 1.25 5.92
N ALA A 42 4.93 1.22 6.69
CA ALA A 42 5.57 -0.03 7.11
C ALA A 42 4.65 -0.84 8.03
N GLU A 43 4.02 -0.19 9.01
CA GLU A 43 3.04 -0.83 9.89
C GLU A 43 1.81 -1.34 9.13
N LEU A 44 1.31 -0.56 8.17
CA LEU A 44 0.19 -0.96 7.33
C LEU A 44 0.53 -2.17 6.46
N ALA A 45 1.70 -2.18 5.83
CA ALA A 45 2.16 -3.32 5.03
C ALA A 45 2.26 -4.60 5.87
N ALA A 46 2.78 -4.51 7.10
CA ALA A 46 2.87 -5.64 8.02
C ALA A 46 1.50 -6.14 8.49
N ARG A 47 0.53 -5.25 8.72
CA ARG A 47 -0.84 -5.66 9.07
C ARG A 47 -1.56 -6.29 7.88
N LEU A 48 -1.35 -5.76 6.67
CA LEU A 48 -1.95 -6.30 5.47
C LEU A 48 -1.46 -7.72 5.17
N SER A 49 -0.17 -8.01 5.38
CA SER A 49 0.35 -9.37 5.15
C SER A 49 -0.23 -10.41 6.11
N GLN A 50 -0.68 -10.02 7.31
CA GLN A 50 -1.34 -10.92 8.26
C GLN A 50 -2.78 -11.26 7.88
N VAL A 51 -3.49 -10.34 7.23
CA VAL A 51 -4.90 -10.52 6.81
C VAL A 51 -5.00 -11.17 5.43
N THR A 52 -3.95 -11.04 4.62
CA THR A 52 -3.92 -11.52 3.23
C THR A 52 -3.45 -12.97 3.16
N PRO A 53 -3.88 -13.79 2.17
CA PRO A 53 -3.39 -15.16 2.01
C PRO A 53 -1.86 -15.25 1.90
N GLU A 54 -1.27 -16.33 2.42
CA GLU A 54 0.18 -16.57 2.60
C GLU A 54 1.06 -16.29 1.37
N ARG A 55 0.48 -16.40 0.17
CA ARG A 55 1.16 -16.10 -1.10
C ARG A 55 1.46 -14.61 -1.33
N PHE A 56 0.89 -13.71 -0.53
CA PHE A 56 1.04 -12.27 -0.69
C PHE A 56 1.81 -11.66 0.48
N GLN A 57 3.14 -11.58 0.32
CA GLN A 57 4.05 -11.11 1.37
C GLN A 57 4.54 -9.67 1.15
N HIS A 58 4.27 -9.10 -0.03
CA HIS A 58 4.72 -7.77 -0.42
C HIS A 58 3.55 -6.91 -0.88
N VAL A 59 3.53 -5.66 -0.41
CA VAL A 59 2.48 -4.68 -0.70
C VAL A 59 3.11 -3.49 -1.39
N PHE A 60 2.47 -3.03 -2.46
CA PHE A 60 2.79 -1.78 -3.14
C PHE A 60 1.56 -0.87 -3.06
N PHE A 61 1.73 0.36 -2.59
CA PHE A 61 0.63 1.31 -2.41
C PHE A 61 0.45 2.19 -3.65
N THR A 62 -0.80 2.32 -4.09
CA THR A 62 -1.23 3.23 -5.17
C THR A 62 -2.35 4.12 -4.66
N ASN A 63 -2.63 5.22 -5.37
CA ASN A 63 -3.67 6.17 -4.97
C ASN A 63 -5.08 5.72 -5.41
N SER A 64 -5.15 4.87 -6.44
CA SER A 64 -6.42 4.35 -6.95
C SER A 64 -6.36 2.87 -7.33
N GLY A 65 -7.55 2.27 -7.46
CA GLY A 65 -7.70 0.89 -7.94
C GLY A 65 -7.33 0.73 -9.42
N SER A 66 -7.54 1.76 -10.24
CA SER A 66 -7.11 1.75 -11.65
C SER A 66 -5.59 1.71 -11.77
N GLU A 67 -4.88 2.55 -11.01
CA GLU A 67 -3.41 2.51 -10.93
C GLU A 67 -2.89 1.18 -10.40
N ALA A 68 -3.59 0.57 -9.44
CA ALA A 68 -3.24 -0.77 -8.96
C ALA A 68 -3.36 -1.81 -10.07
N ASN A 69 -4.37 -1.69 -10.94
CA ASN A 69 -4.56 -2.60 -12.07
C ASN A 69 -3.48 -2.44 -13.15
N ASP A 70 -3.10 -1.20 -13.46
CA ASP A 70 -2.04 -0.91 -14.43
C ASP A 70 -0.68 -1.39 -13.89
N THR A 71 -0.41 -1.12 -12.61
CA THR A 71 0.78 -1.60 -11.91
C THR A 71 0.83 -3.11 -11.92
N ARG A 72 -0.26 -3.80 -11.56
CA ARG A 72 -0.35 -5.27 -11.64
C ARG A 72 0.02 -5.79 -13.03
N SER A 73 -0.48 -5.12 -14.07
CA SER A 73 -0.20 -5.52 -15.46
C SER A 73 1.28 -5.40 -15.81
N SER A 74 1.95 -4.33 -15.38
CA SER A 74 3.40 -4.19 -15.52
C SER A 74 4.21 -5.18 -14.67
N TRP A 75 3.79 -5.45 -13.43
CA TRP A 75 4.49 -6.37 -12.52
C TRP A 75 4.37 -7.83 -12.94
N CYS A 76 3.26 -8.22 -13.58
CA CYS A 76 3.10 -9.55 -14.18
C CYS A 76 4.14 -9.78 -15.29
N THR A 77 4.44 -8.76 -16.09
CA THR A 77 5.48 -8.80 -17.12
C THR A 77 6.89 -8.73 -16.53
N ALA A 78 7.09 -7.97 -15.44
CA ALA A 78 8.39 -7.82 -14.78
C ALA A 78 8.86 -9.07 -14.02
N THR A 79 7.93 -9.97 -13.64
CA THR A 79 8.29 -11.24 -12.97
C THR A 79 9.10 -12.17 -13.89
N LEU A 80 9.02 -12.01 -15.22
CA LEU A 80 9.90 -12.72 -16.14
C LEU A 80 11.33 -12.13 -16.21
N ILE A 81 11.50 -10.84 -15.89
CA ILE A 81 12.78 -10.14 -16.02
C ILE A 81 13.57 -10.19 -14.70
N CYS A 82 12.91 -10.23 -13.53
CA CYS A 82 13.59 -10.29 -12.23
C CYS A 82 13.92 -11.72 -11.75
N TRP A 83 13.52 -12.77 -12.49
CA TRP A 83 13.91 -14.16 -12.19
C TRP A 83 15.28 -14.55 -12.81
N VAL A 84 15.82 -13.77 -13.76
CA VAL A 84 17.11 -14.08 -14.41
C VAL A 84 18.33 -13.48 -13.66
N SER A 85 18.14 -12.59 -12.68
CA SER A 85 19.27 -11.99 -11.93
C SER A 85 19.62 -12.69 -10.61
N ARG A 86 18.89 -13.74 -10.21
CA ARG A 86 19.14 -14.50 -8.98
C ARG A 86 19.69 -15.92 -9.21
N LYS A 87 20.48 -16.14 -10.27
CA LYS A 87 21.51 -17.20 -10.27
C LYS A 87 22.84 -16.56 -9.85
N ARG A 88 23.09 -16.57 -8.54
CA ARG A 88 24.43 -16.41 -7.96
C ARG A 88 25.23 -17.70 -8.24
N ASN A 89 26.53 -17.52 -8.45
CA ASN A 89 27.64 -18.38 -8.01
C ASN A 89 27.24 -19.69 -7.32
#